data_AF-A0AAV7BWV9-F1
#
_entry.id   AF-A0AAV7BWV9-F1
#
_cell.length_a   1.000
_cell.length_b   1.000
_cell.length_c   1.000
_cell.angle_alpha   90.00
_cell.angle_beta   90.00
_cell.angle_gamma   90.00
#
_symmetry.space_group_name_H-M   'P 1'
#
loop_
_entity.id
_entity.type
_entity.pdbx_description
1 polymer ?
#
loop_
_entity_poly.entity_id
_entity_poly.type
_entity_poly.pdbx_seq_one_letter_code
_entity_poly.pdbx_strand_id
1 'polypeptide(L)'
;MDYPKLVSKIDIGQSYEGRPIYALKFSTGGNKPAIWIDTGIHSREWITQATGIWTAKKIASSYGVDSSLTDILDNMDIFLEIVTNPDGYAYTHSTNRMWRKTRSINVGSSCVGVDPNRNWNAGFGGPGSSSNPCGETYHGAYPHSEPEVNSIVDFILAHGNVKAMLTIHSYSQMLLFPYGYTNELAPDHEELMELAKQTATALASLHGTKYTYGTTIATIYQADGTTTDWAYNNGIKYSYTFELRDTGKYVFILPAEQIIPTAEETWLALMTIMEHVKDHPY
;
A
#
# COMPACT_ATOMS: atom_id res chain seq x y z
N MET A 1 21.90 -8.31 10.76
CA MET A 1 20.81 -8.69 9.85
C MET A 1 21.11 -10.09 9.36
N ASP A 2 20.15 -11.00 9.39
CA ASP A 2 20.35 -12.42 9.04
C ASP A 2 20.52 -12.64 7.53
N TYR A 3 20.13 -11.66 6.70
CA TYR A 3 20.17 -11.74 5.22
C TYR A 3 20.89 -10.52 4.59
N PRO A 4 22.15 -10.23 4.96
CA PRO A 4 22.81 -8.96 4.61
C PRO A 4 23.16 -8.81 3.12
N LYS A 5 23.12 -9.90 2.34
CA LYS A 5 23.35 -9.88 0.89
C LYS A 5 22.09 -9.62 0.07
N LEU A 6 20.91 -9.75 0.68
CA LEU A 6 19.62 -9.64 0.02
C LEU A 6 18.83 -8.43 0.52
N VAL A 7 18.88 -8.16 1.83
CA VAL A 7 18.05 -7.15 2.49
C VAL A 7 18.91 -5.98 2.94
N SER A 8 18.49 -4.78 2.56
CA SER A 8 19.03 -3.52 3.07
C SER A 8 17.90 -2.60 3.53
N LYS A 9 18.20 -1.70 4.47
CA LYS A 9 17.26 -0.70 4.96
C LYS A 9 17.60 0.65 4.32
N ILE A 10 16.61 1.29 3.72
CA ILE A 10 16.74 2.59 3.06
C ILE A 10 15.93 3.60 3.85
N ASP A 11 16.54 4.72 4.16
CA ASP A 11 15.87 5.91 4.68
C ASP A 11 15.35 6.71 3.48
N ILE A 12 14.04 6.91 3.43
CA ILE A 12 13.38 7.63 2.33
C ILE A 12 12.89 9.02 2.74
N GLY A 13 13.02 9.40 4.02
CA GLY A 13 12.53 10.67 4.52
C GLY A 13 12.20 10.66 6.00
N GLN A 14 11.46 11.67 6.43
CA GLN A 14 11.05 11.84 7.82
C GLN A 14 9.56 12.18 7.89
N SER A 15 8.89 11.65 8.91
CA SER A 15 7.51 11.99 9.22
C SER A 15 7.39 13.41 9.77
N TYR A 16 6.16 13.89 9.94
CA TYR A 16 5.91 15.22 10.48
C TYR A 16 6.53 15.45 11.87
N GLU A 17 6.47 14.47 12.77
CA GLU A 17 7.07 14.51 14.11
C GLU A 17 8.56 14.10 14.10
N GLY A 18 9.19 13.95 12.93
CA GLY A 18 10.63 13.73 12.78
C GLY A 18 11.08 12.27 12.95
N ARG A 19 10.18 11.29 12.83
CA ARG A 19 10.56 9.87 12.82
C ARG A 19 11.12 9.50 11.44
N PRO A 20 12.20 8.72 11.36
CA PRO A 20 12.70 8.25 10.08
C PRO A 20 11.68 7.33 9.41
N ILE A 21 11.53 7.46 8.10
CA ILE A 21 10.68 6.62 7.27
C ILE A 21 11.59 5.62 6.54
N TYR A 22 11.34 4.34 6.75
CA TYR A 22 12.21 3.28 6.25
C TYR A 22 11.47 2.35 5.29
N ALA A 23 12.11 2.08 4.15
CA ALA A 23 11.77 0.97 3.27
C ALA A 23 12.84 -0.13 3.36
N LEU A 24 12.42 -1.39 3.32
CA LEU A 24 13.31 -2.52 3.11
C LEU A 24 13.47 -2.75 1.61
N LYS A 25 14.71 -2.78 1.12
CA LYS A 25 15.04 -3.19 -0.24
C LYS A 25 15.47 -4.65 -0.24
N PHE A 26 14.80 -5.46 -1.03
CA PHE A 26 15.17 -6.84 -1.37
C PHE A 26 15.72 -6.85 -2.79
N SER A 27 16.99 -7.21 -2.94
CA SER A 27 17.68 -7.12 -4.22
C SER A 27 18.84 -8.10 -4.30
N THR A 28 19.06 -8.65 -5.49
CA THR A 28 20.24 -9.46 -5.80
C THR A 28 21.31 -8.65 -6.55
N GLY A 29 21.13 -7.32 -6.64
CA GLY A 29 22.04 -6.36 -7.26
C GLY A 29 21.62 -5.92 -8.66
N GLY A 30 22.38 -4.98 -9.24
CA GLY A 30 22.09 -4.40 -10.55
C GLY A 30 21.09 -3.23 -10.53
N ASN A 31 20.76 -2.73 -11.71
CA ASN A 31 19.73 -1.71 -11.91
C ASN A 31 18.48 -2.38 -12.50
N LYS A 32 17.52 -2.72 -11.65
CA LYS A 32 16.36 -3.55 -11.99
C LYS A 32 15.07 -2.74 -11.98
N PRO A 33 14.04 -3.15 -12.76
CA PRO A 33 12.68 -2.71 -12.48
C PRO A 33 12.28 -3.11 -11.05
N ALA A 34 11.38 -2.35 -10.44
CA ALA A 34 11.03 -2.55 -9.04
C ALA A 34 9.54 -2.68 -8.78
N ILE A 35 9.20 -3.35 -7.69
CA ILE A 35 7.86 -3.42 -7.11
C ILE A 35 7.89 -2.68 -5.79
N TRP A 36 6.97 -1.73 -5.62
CA TRP A 36 6.73 -1.04 -4.36
C TRP A 36 5.56 -1.66 -3.62
N ILE A 37 5.75 -1.94 -2.33
CA ILE A 37 4.72 -2.43 -1.42
C ILE A 37 4.74 -1.55 -0.18
N ASP A 38 3.58 -1.04 0.23
CA ASP A 38 3.45 -0.28 1.47
C ASP A 38 2.30 -0.77 2.34
N THR A 39 2.47 -0.66 3.66
CA THR A 39 1.45 -1.00 4.65
C THR A 39 1.30 0.12 5.68
N GLY A 40 0.09 0.29 6.20
CA GLY A 40 -0.13 1.11 7.37
C GLY A 40 -0.10 2.62 7.12
N ILE A 41 -0.42 3.04 5.90
CA ILE A 41 -0.64 4.45 5.57
C ILE A 41 -1.78 5.03 6.43
N HIS A 42 -2.81 4.23 6.75
CA HIS A 42 -3.74 4.53 7.84
C HIS A 42 -3.33 3.81 9.12
N SER A 43 -3.13 4.58 10.17
CA SER A 43 -2.48 4.08 11.37
C SER A 43 -3.25 3.01 12.15
N ARG A 44 -4.59 3.04 12.13
CA ARG A 44 -5.43 2.08 12.88
C ARG A 44 -5.54 0.70 12.24
N GLU A 45 -5.12 0.55 10.99
CA GLU A 45 -5.27 -0.65 10.17
C GLU A 45 -4.19 -1.69 10.52
N TRP A 46 -4.08 -2.05 11.81
CA TRP A 46 -2.94 -2.77 12.40
C TRP A 46 -2.58 -4.11 11.74
N ILE A 47 -3.55 -4.77 11.09
CA ILE A 47 -3.30 -6.01 10.36
C ILE A 47 -2.33 -5.78 9.19
N THR A 48 -2.30 -4.57 8.61
CA THR A 48 -1.45 -4.24 7.47
C THR A 48 0.02 -4.24 7.85
N GLN A 49 0.42 -3.54 8.92
CA GLN A 49 1.80 -3.51 9.40
C GLN A 49 2.26 -4.91 9.88
N ALA A 50 1.36 -5.66 10.51
CA ALA A 50 1.61 -7.04 10.94
C ALA A 50 1.83 -7.99 9.74
N THR A 51 1.04 -7.83 8.67
CA THR A 51 1.25 -8.54 7.40
C THR A 51 2.55 -8.08 6.74
N GLY A 52 2.87 -6.78 6.74
CA GLY A 52 4.11 -6.23 6.19
C GLY A 52 5.37 -6.86 6.81
N ILE A 53 5.45 -6.94 8.14
CA ILE A 53 6.60 -7.57 8.79
C ILE A 53 6.68 -9.08 8.50
N TRP A 54 5.54 -9.77 8.41
CA TRP A 54 5.50 -11.17 8.02
C TRP A 54 6.00 -11.37 6.59
N THR A 55 5.54 -10.53 5.66
CA THR A 55 5.95 -10.53 4.24
C THR A 55 7.46 -10.29 4.11
N ALA A 56 8.02 -9.34 4.86
CA ALA A 56 9.46 -9.09 4.87
C ALA A 56 10.26 -10.35 5.24
N LYS A 57 9.84 -11.07 6.29
CA LYS A 57 10.48 -12.33 6.70
C LYS A 57 10.26 -13.41 5.64
N LYS A 58 9.05 -13.50 5.07
CA LYS A 58 8.72 -14.48 4.04
C LYS A 58 9.64 -14.33 2.83
N ILE A 59 9.76 -13.11 2.28
CA ILE A 59 10.65 -12.81 1.15
C ILE A 59 12.09 -13.26 1.45
N ALA A 60 12.64 -12.81 2.59
CA ALA A 60 14.03 -13.12 2.95
C ALA A 60 14.28 -14.61 3.17
N SER A 61 13.31 -15.33 3.75
CA SER A 61 13.44 -16.76 4.04
C SER A 61 13.16 -17.68 2.85
N SER A 62 12.42 -17.19 1.84
CA SER A 62 12.02 -17.98 0.68
C SER A 62 12.94 -17.80 -0.55
N TYR A 63 13.78 -16.75 -0.59
CA TYR A 63 14.77 -16.59 -1.66
C TYR A 63 15.78 -17.75 -1.66
N GLY A 64 16.01 -18.35 -2.84
CA GLY A 64 16.84 -19.54 -3.03
C GLY A 64 16.18 -20.86 -2.62
N VAL A 65 14.92 -20.82 -2.16
CA VAL A 65 14.12 -22.00 -1.77
C VAL A 65 12.88 -22.12 -2.66
N ASP A 66 12.13 -21.02 -2.78
CA ASP A 66 10.98 -20.90 -3.67
C ASP A 66 11.45 -20.41 -5.05
N SER A 67 11.27 -21.22 -6.08
CA SER A 67 11.78 -20.91 -7.42
C SER A 67 11.12 -19.68 -8.03
N SER A 68 9.82 -19.47 -7.80
CA SER A 68 9.08 -18.31 -8.31
C SER A 68 9.58 -17.01 -7.71
N LEU A 69 9.69 -16.95 -6.38
CA LEU A 69 10.21 -15.76 -5.69
C LEU A 69 11.67 -15.52 -6.05
N THR A 70 12.46 -16.57 -6.23
CA THR A 70 13.85 -16.45 -6.65
C THR A 70 13.93 -15.81 -8.03
N ASP A 71 13.12 -16.27 -8.99
CA ASP A 71 13.05 -15.67 -10.33
C ASP A 71 12.56 -14.22 -10.31
N ILE A 72 11.58 -13.89 -9.46
CA ILE A 72 11.16 -12.49 -9.23
C ILE A 72 12.34 -11.65 -8.76
N LEU A 73 13.04 -12.04 -7.68
CA LEU A 73 14.14 -11.24 -7.11
C LEU A 73 15.38 -11.21 -7.99
N ASP A 74 15.58 -12.21 -8.84
CA ASP A 74 16.66 -12.23 -9.82
C ASP A 74 16.40 -11.26 -10.98
N ASN A 75 15.15 -10.88 -11.26
CA ASN A 75 14.78 -9.94 -12.32
C ASN A 75 14.29 -8.57 -11.83
N MET A 76 13.81 -8.47 -10.59
CA MET A 76 13.20 -7.27 -10.02
C MET A 76 13.71 -6.98 -8.60
N ASP A 77 13.70 -5.70 -8.21
CA ASP A 77 13.84 -5.29 -6.82
C ASP A 77 12.46 -5.20 -6.15
N ILE A 78 12.37 -5.52 -4.86
CA ILE A 78 11.17 -5.24 -4.06
C ILE A 78 11.52 -4.20 -2.99
N PHE A 79 10.73 -3.14 -2.92
CA PHE A 79 10.74 -2.18 -1.82
C PHE A 79 9.50 -2.39 -0.95
N LEU A 80 9.70 -2.54 0.35
CA LEU A 80 8.62 -2.76 1.32
C LEU A 80 8.71 -1.74 2.44
N GLU A 81 7.75 -0.82 2.49
CA GLU A 81 7.56 0.13 3.57
C GLU A 81 6.52 -0.40 4.56
N ILE A 82 6.97 -0.82 5.75
CA ILE A 82 6.09 -1.52 6.71
C ILE A 82 5.19 -0.56 7.50
N VAL A 83 5.64 0.68 7.73
CA VAL A 83 4.88 1.66 8.53
C VAL A 83 4.93 3.02 7.84
N THR A 84 4.05 3.21 6.87
CA THR A 84 4.00 4.43 6.06
C THR A 84 3.58 5.68 6.84
N ASN A 85 2.77 5.52 7.88
CA ASN A 85 2.38 6.62 8.77
C ASN A 85 2.87 6.34 10.21
N PRO A 86 4.18 6.54 10.48
CA PRO A 86 4.77 6.15 11.76
C PRO A 86 4.26 6.99 12.94
N ASP A 87 3.92 8.26 12.71
CA ASP A 87 3.40 9.15 13.76
C ASP A 87 2.00 8.75 14.17
N GLY A 88 1.12 8.55 13.19
CA GLY A 88 -0.22 8.03 13.43
C GLY A 88 -0.15 6.67 14.11
N TYR A 89 0.74 5.77 13.65
CA TYR A 89 0.88 4.44 14.23
C TYR A 89 1.28 4.51 15.70
N ALA A 90 2.30 5.30 16.05
CA ALA A 90 2.69 5.52 17.45
C ALA A 90 1.51 6.07 18.28
N TYR A 91 0.74 7.02 17.73
CA TYR A 91 -0.42 7.61 18.39
C TYR A 91 -1.55 6.59 18.64
N THR A 92 -1.71 5.58 17.78
CA THR A 92 -2.68 4.49 18.02
C THR A 92 -2.34 3.60 19.21
N HIS A 93 -1.05 3.49 19.55
CA HIS A 93 -0.59 2.73 20.72
C HIS A 93 -0.60 3.56 21.99
N SER A 94 -0.29 4.86 21.90
CA SER A 94 -0.14 5.71 23.09
C SER A 94 -1.42 6.41 23.53
N THR A 95 -2.34 6.71 22.61
CA THR A 95 -3.39 7.70 22.87
C THR A 95 -4.75 7.35 22.29
N ASN A 96 -4.86 7.09 20.98
CA ASN A 96 -6.15 6.80 20.35
C ASN A 96 -6.03 5.69 19.32
N ARG A 97 -6.45 4.48 19.72
CA ARG A 97 -6.46 3.28 18.87
C ARG A 97 -7.15 3.45 17.51
N MET A 98 -8.13 4.35 17.42
CA MET A 98 -8.92 4.59 16.21
C MET A 98 -8.38 5.73 15.34
N TRP A 99 -7.21 6.28 15.66
CA TRP A 99 -6.58 7.30 14.84
C TRP A 99 -6.18 6.75 13.47
N ARG A 100 -6.53 7.48 12.41
CA ARG A 100 -6.29 7.09 11.00
C ARG A 100 -5.22 7.95 10.32
N LYS A 101 -5.33 9.26 10.51
CA LYS A 101 -4.62 10.31 9.77
C LYS A 101 -3.15 10.41 10.15
N THR A 102 -2.41 11.26 9.45
CA THR A 102 -1.08 11.74 9.90
C THR A 102 -1.19 12.52 11.23
N ARG A 103 -0.06 13.08 11.71
CA ARG A 103 -0.01 13.93 12.91
C ARG A 103 0.36 15.39 12.63
N SER A 104 0.25 15.82 11.37
CA SER A 104 0.52 17.19 10.95
C SER A 104 -0.40 18.23 11.60
N ILE A 105 0.14 19.40 11.92
CA ILE A 105 -0.63 20.52 12.47
C ILE A 105 -1.23 21.32 11.32
N ASN A 106 -2.56 21.40 11.28
CA ASN A 106 -3.27 22.17 10.26
C ASN A 106 -3.34 23.65 10.65
N VAL A 107 -2.64 24.52 9.91
CA VAL A 107 -2.60 25.97 10.17
C VAL A 107 -4.02 26.56 10.18
N GLY A 108 -4.35 27.30 11.24
CA GLY A 108 -5.69 27.91 11.40
C GLY A 108 -6.78 26.94 11.86
N SER A 109 -6.46 25.70 12.23
CA SER A 109 -7.38 24.73 12.83
C SER A 109 -6.81 24.13 14.11
N SER A 110 -7.70 23.72 15.02
CA SER A 110 -7.33 22.89 16.18
C SER A 110 -7.30 21.40 15.87
N CYS A 111 -7.78 20.99 14.70
CA CYS A 111 -7.81 19.59 14.27
C CYS A 111 -6.49 19.18 13.64
N VAL A 112 -6.05 17.96 13.94
CA VAL A 112 -4.73 17.43 13.58
C VAL A 112 -4.84 16.39 12.47
N GLY A 113 -3.85 16.35 11.59
CA GLY A 113 -3.63 15.32 10.59
C GLY A 113 -4.45 15.51 9.33
N VAL A 114 -3.91 14.93 8.26
CA VAL A 114 -4.48 14.78 6.92
C VAL A 114 -4.69 13.29 6.66
N ASP A 115 -5.69 12.94 5.85
CA ASP A 115 -5.81 11.57 5.34
C ASP A 115 -4.71 11.34 4.30
N PRO A 116 -3.68 10.52 4.59
CA PRO A 116 -2.57 10.32 3.67
C PRO A 116 -2.98 9.63 2.37
N ASN A 117 -4.13 8.95 2.31
CA ASN A 117 -4.68 8.39 1.06
C ASN A 117 -5.77 9.28 0.44
N ARG A 118 -5.75 10.59 0.75
CA ARG A 118 -6.44 11.68 0.03
C ARG A 118 -5.50 12.80 -0.39
N ASN A 119 -4.21 12.67 -0.10
CA ASN A 119 -3.22 13.72 -0.25
C ASN A 119 -2.38 13.57 -1.54
N TRP A 120 -2.69 12.63 -2.42
CA TRP A 120 -1.90 12.41 -3.65
C TRP A 120 -2.39 13.31 -4.79
N ASN A 121 -1.50 13.68 -5.73
CA ASN A 121 -1.83 14.51 -6.89
C ASN A 121 -2.57 13.72 -7.99
N ALA A 122 -3.75 13.20 -7.67
CA ALA A 122 -4.64 12.50 -8.60
C ALA A 122 -6.10 12.79 -8.24
N GLY A 123 -6.74 13.73 -8.94
CA GLY A 123 -8.07 14.23 -8.56
C GLY A 123 -8.11 15.00 -7.23
N PHE A 124 -6.96 15.45 -6.72
CA PHE A 124 -6.82 16.08 -5.41
C PHE A 124 -7.90 17.15 -5.13
N GLY A 125 -8.52 17.08 -3.96
CA GLY A 125 -9.58 18.01 -3.54
C GLY A 125 -10.95 17.75 -4.18
N GLY A 126 -11.11 16.65 -4.92
CA GLY A 126 -12.37 16.24 -5.52
C GLY A 126 -13.40 15.67 -4.53
N PRO A 127 -14.59 15.30 -5.04
CA PRO A 127 -15.79 14.98 -4.24
C PRO A 127 -15.66 13.84 -3.22
N GLY A 128 -14.75 12.90 -3.43
CA GLY A 128 -14.43 11.75 -2.57
C GLY A 128 -13.48 12.07 -1.41
N SER A 129 -13.24 13.36 -1.15
CA SER A 129 -12.39 13.86 -0.08
C SER A 129 -13.05 15.04 0.65
N SER A 130 -12.52 15.42 1.82
CA SER A 130 -13.04 16.55 2.61
C SER A 130 -12.06 17.70 2.64
N SER A 131 -12.55 18.93 2.52
CA SER A 131 -11.77 20.16 2.75
C SER A 131 -11.79 20.64 4.20
N ASN A 132 -12.55 19.98 5.08
CA ASN A 132 -12.60 20.30 6.50
C ASN A 132 -11.42 19.63 7.24
N PRO A 133 -10.51 20.38 7.90
CA PRO A 133 -9.38 19.81 8.66
C PRO A 133 -9.77 18.80 9.75
N CYS A 134 -11.01 18.86 10.24
CA CYS A 134 -11.55 17.93 11.22
C CYS A 134 -12.16 16.66 10.61
N GLY A 135 -12.29 16.58 9.29
CA GLY A 135 -12.76 15.40 8.58
C GLY A 135 -11.76 14.25 8.64
N GLU A 136 -12.27 13.02 8.71
CA GLU A 136 -11.45 11.80 8.64
C GLU A 136 -10.79 11.61 7.27
N THR A 137 -11.43 12.16 6.21
CA THR A 137 -10.95 12.15 4.82
C THR A 137 -10.41 13.52 4.39
N TYR A 138 -9.89 14.32 5.33
CA TYR A 138 -9.32 15.63 5.02
C TYR A 138 -8.16 15.49 4.03
N HIS A 139 -8.24 16.12 2.86
CA HIS A 139 -7.23 15.97 1.81
C HIS A 139 -5.94 16.75 2.05
N GLY A 140 -5.90 17.68 3.00
CA GLY A 140 -4.74 18.54 3.25
C GLY A 140 -4.80 19.85 2.46
N ALA A 141 -3.81 20.72 2.66
CA ALA A 141 -3.82 22.07 2.07
C ALA A 141 -3.49 22.08 0.56
N TYR A 142 -2.69 21.14 0.10
CA TYR A 142 -2.25 20.96 -1.28
C TYR A 142 -1.79 19.49 -1.48
N PRO A 143 -1.72 18.97 -2.71
CA PRO A 143 -1.28 17.60 -2.93
C PRO A 143 0.17 17.43 -2.46
N HIS A 144 0.46 16.29 -1.85
CA HIS A 144 1.74 15.92 -1.25
C HIS A 144 2.16 16.87 -0.11
N SER A 145 1.20 17.47 0.60
CA SER A 145 1.48 18.27 1.79
C SER A 145 2.05 17.45 2.95
N GLU A 146 1.74 16.15 3.01
CA GLU A 146 2.22 15.29 4.08
C GLU A 146 3.64 14.80 3.75
N PRO A 147 4.62 15.01 4.64
CA PRO A 147 6.00 14.60 4.39
C PRO A 147 6.13 13.08 4.21
N GLU A 148 5.24 12.30 4.82
CA GLU A 148 5.15 10.85 4.62
C GLU A 148 4.80 10.50 3.15
N VAL A 149 3.80 11.19 2.59
CA VAL A 149 3.39 11.00 1.19
C VAL A 149 4.47 11.53 0.24
N ASN A 150 5.00 12.72 0.51
CA ASN A 150 6.04 13.33 -0.33
C ASN A 150 7.32 12.48 -0.38
N SER A 151 7.69 11.82 0.72
CA SER A 151 8.86 10.92 0.76
C SER A 151 8.72 9.76 -0.23
N ILE A 152 7.51 9.17 -0.35
CA ILE A 152 7.25 8.11 -1.32
C ILE A 152 7.27 8.67 -2.74
N VAL A 153 6.62 9.81 -2.98
CA VAL A 153 6.59 10.47 -4.29
C VAL A 153 8.01 10.73 -4.79
N ASP A 154 8.85 11.37 -3.97
CA ASP A 154 10.24 11.68 -4.30
C ASP A 154 11.03 10.39 -4.57
N PHE A 155 10.85 9.36 -3.75
CA PHE A 155 11.52 8.07 -3.93
C PHE A 155 11.15 7.40 -5.25
N ILE A 156 9.85 7.30 -5.56
CA ILE A 156 9.33 6.63 -6.76
C ILE A 156 9.78 7.36 -8.02
N LEU A 157 9.66 8.69 -8.05
CA LEU A 157 10.08 9.50 -9.19
C LEU A 157 11.61 9.47 -9.38
N ALA A 158 12.39 9.50 -8.30
CA ALA A 158 13.84 9.38 -8.37
C ALA A 158 14.30 7.99 -8.82
N HIS A 159 13.58 6.92 -8.44
CA HIS A 159 13.85 5.57 -8.91
C HIS A 159 13.54 5.43 -10.41
N GLY A 160 12.42 5.99 -10.87
CA GLY A 160 12.07 6.11 -12.30
C GLY A 160 11.75 4.79 -13.03
N ASN A 161 11.86 3.64 -12.36
CA ASN A 161 11.63 2.31 -12.95
C ASN A 161 10.81 1.38 -12.05
N VAL A 162 9.81 1.92 -11.36
CA VAL A 162 8.85 1.12 -10.58
C VAL A 162 7.73 0.65 -11.50
N LYS A 163 7.39 -0.64 -11.44
CA LYS A 163 6.43 -1.31 -12.36
C LYS A 163 5.12 -1.68 -11.69
N ALA A 164 5.14 -1.84 -10.37
CA ALA A 164 3.94 -2.08 -9.59
C ALA A 164 3.97 -1.30 -8.27
N MET A 165 2.80 -0.81 -7.86
CA MET A 165 2.60 -0.18 -6.55
C MET A 165 1.43 -0.86 -5.84
N LEU A 166 1.74 -1.59 -4.77
CA LEU A 166 0.80 -2.40 -4.00
C LEU A 166 0.64 -1.80 -2.60
N THR A 167 -0.43 -1.05 -2.40
CA THR A 167 -0.72 -0.40 -1.12
C THR A 167 -1.73 -1.23 -0.32
N ILE A 168 -1.40 -1.53 0.93
CA ILE A 168 -2.13 -2.51 1.74
C ILE A 168 -2.84 -1.82 2.89
N HIS A 169 -4.17 -1.94 2.87
CA HIS A 169 -5.16 -1.38 3.78
C HIS A 169 -5.95 -2.47 4.51
N SER A 170 -6.78 -2.06 5.46
CA SER A 170 -7.86 -2.88 5.98
C SER A 170 -9.03 -1.98 6.38
N TYR A 171 -10.27 -2.45 6.39
CA TYR A 171 -10.76 -3.80 6.15
C TYR A 171 -11.77 -3.73 5.01
N SER A 172 -12.10 -4.88 4.42
CA SER A 172 -13.34 -5.16 3.66
C SER A 172 -13.21 -6.40 2.77
N GLN A 173 -12.00 -6.97 2.66
CA GLN A 173 -11.68 -8.03 1.69
C GLN A 173 -11.95 -7.56 0.26
N MET A 174 -11.22 -6.53 -0.17
CA MET A 174 -11.29 -6.01 -1.53
C MET A 174 -9.93 -5.95 -2.18
N LEU A 175 -9.88 -6.11 -3.50
CA LEU A 175 -8.72 -5.83 -4.33
C LEU A 175 -9.12 -4.78 -5.37
N LEU A 176 -8.69 -3.56 -5.14
CA LEU A 176 -9.09 -2.39 -5.91
C LEU A 176 -7.96 -1.95 -6.84
N PHE A 177 -8.32 -1.34 -7.96
CA PHE A 177 -7.38 -0.69 -8.88
C PHE A 177 -7.96 0.62 -9.41
N PRO A 178 -7.19 1.43 -10.15
CA PRO A 178 -7.67 2.70 -10.67
C PRO A 178 -8.89 2.57 -11.61
N TYR A 179 -9.77 3.57 -11.68
CA TYR A 179 -9.69 4.83 -10.94
C TYR A 179 -10.60 4.88 -9.70
N GLY A 180 -10.19 5.68 -8.71
CA GLY A 180 -11.00 6.11 -7.57
C GLY A 180 -11.66 7.46 -7.78
N TYR A 181 -10.95 8.42 -8.40
CA TYR A 181 -11.43 9.80 -8.55
C TYR A 181 -12.38 10.02 -9.74
N THR A 182 -12.46 9.08 -10.70
CA THR A 182 -13.26 9.20 -11.92
C THR A 182 -13.89 7.87 -12.32
N ASN A 183 -15.03 7.93 -13.04
CA ASN A 183 -15.68 6.76 -13.64
C ASN A 183 -15.07 6.35 -14.99
N GLU A 184 -14.13 7.13 -15.52
CA GLU A 184 -13.37 6.73 -16.69
C GLU A 184 -12.60 5.44 -16.39
N LEU A 185 -12.53 4.53 -17.36
CA LEU A 185 -11.74 3.33 -17.23
C LEU A 185 -10.31 3.61 -17.68
N ALA A 186 -9.35 3.10 -16.92
CA ALA A 186 -7.96 3.03 -17.32
C ALA A 186 -7.81 2.35 -18.70
N PRO A 187 -6.88 2.79 -19.56
CA PRO A 187 -6.58 2.09 -20.83
C PRO A 187 -6.31 0.59 -20.65
N ASP A 188 -5.70 0.21 -19.53
CA ASP A 188 -5.37 -1.18 -19.19
C ASP A 188 -6.46 -1.90 -18.37
N HIS A 189 -7.69 -1.36 -18.30
CA HIS A 189 -8.75 -1.87 -17.42
C HIS A 189 -9.00 -3.38 -17.55
N GLU A 190 -9.06 -3.91 -18.77
CA GLU A 190 -9.32 -5.33 -18.99
C GLU A 190 -8.22 -6.23 -18.41
N GLU A 191 -6.96 -5.84 -18.58
CA GLU A 191 -5.81 -6.56 -18.02
C GLU A 191 -5.80 -6.46 -16.50
N LEU A 192 -6.03 -5.25 -15.95
CA LEU A 192 -6.05 -5.04 -14.50
C LEU A 192 -7.19 -5.83 -13.83
N MET A 193 -8.35 -5.90 -14.47
CA MET A 193 -9.51 -6.66 -13.99
C MET A 193 -9.24 -8.18 -14.01
N GLU A 194 -8.66 -8.70 -15.07
CA GLU A 194 -8.34 -10.14 -15.17
C GLU A 194 -7.26 -10.54 -14.17
N LEU A 195 -6.20 -9.74 -14.01
CA LEU A 195 -5.19 -9.97 -12.99
C LEU A 195 -5.78 -9.88 -11.57
N ALA A 196 -6.69 -8.93 -11.31
CA ALA A 196 -7.37 -8.84 -10.02
C ALA A 196 -8.19 -10.10 -9.70
N LYS A 197 -8.89 -10.65 -10.70
CA LYS A 197 -9.64 -11.90 -10.56
C LYS A 197 -8.74 -13.09 -10.26
N GLN A 198 -7.62 -13.22 -10.96
CA GLN A 198 -6.63 -14.29 -10.71
C GLN A 198 -6.05 -14.17 -9.30
N THR A 199 -5.69 -12.94 -8.91
CA THR A 199 -5.17 -12.62 -7.57
C THR A 199 -6.17 -12.99 -6.46
N ALA A 200 -7.44 -12.60 -6.61
CA ALA A 200 -8.50 -12.95 -5.65
C ALA A 200 -8.73 -14.48 -5.58
N THR A 201 -8.59 -15.18 -6.72
CA THR A 201 -8.70 -16.65 -6.77
C THR A 201 -7.54 -17.33 -6.04
N ALA A 202 -6.30 -16.87 -6.24
CA ALA A 202 -5.12 -17.37 -5.56
C ALA A 202 -5.18 -17.14 -4.05
N LEU A 203 -5.63 -15.96 -3.62
CA LEU A 203 -5.84 -15.66 -2.19
C LEU A 203 -6.86 -16.64 -1.58
N ALA A 204 -8.00 -16.82 -2.25
CA ALA A 204 -9.08 -17.68 -1.77
C ALA A 204 -8.67 -19.16 -1.67
N SER A 205 -7.65 -19.62 -2.40
CA SER A 205 -7.29 -21.04 -2.43
C SER A 205 -6.75 -21.58 -1.10
N LEU A 206 -6.24 -20.72 -0.21
CA LEU A 206 -5.63 -21.16 1.05
C LEU A 206 -6.65 -21.32 2.17
N HIS A 207 -7.54 -20.34 2.35
CA HIS A 207 -8.47 -20.29 3.48
C HIS A 207 -9.95 -20.07 3.07
N GLY A 208 -10.24 -19.97 1.77
CA GLY A 208 -11.59 -19.70 1.27
C GLY A 208 -12.05 -18.25 1.44
N THR A 209 -11.16 -17.33 1.80
CA THR A 209 -11.48 -15.90 1.98
C THR A 209 -11.83 -15.27 0.64
N LYS A 210 -13.01 -14.67 0.57
CA LYS A 210 -13.54 -14.10 -0.67
C LYS A 210 -13.26 -12.62 -0.74
N TYR A 211 -12.58 -12.19 -1.80
CA TYR A 211 -12.36 -10.78 -2.10
C TYR A 211 -13.30 -10.33 -3.22
N THR A 212 -13.87 -9.13 -3.08
CA THR A 212 -14.43 -8.40 -4.21
C THR A 212 -13.31 -7.64 -4.92
N TYR A 213 -13.47 -7.35 -6.21
CA TYR A 213 -12.44 -6.65 -6.96
C TYR A 213 -13.04 -5.80 -8.08
N GLY A 214 -12.31 -4.77 -8.50
CA GLY A 214 -12.74 -3.83 -9.53
C GLY A 214 -12.08 -2.46 -9.38
N THR A 215 -12.57 -1.47 -10.16
CA THR A 215 -12.11 -0.10 -9.98
C THR A 215 -12.56 0.42 -8.62
N THR A 216 -11.72 1.24 -7.99
CA THR A 216 -12.01 1.81 -6.67
C THR A 216 -13.39 2.47 -6.65
N ILE A 217 -13.69 3.34 -7.62
CA ILE A 217 -14.98 4.06 -7.65
C ILE A 217 -16.21 3.13 -7.73
N ALA A 218 -16.12 2.03 -8.48
CA ALA A 218 -17.25 1.13 -8.73
C ALA A 218 -17.42 0.09 -7.63
N THR A 219 -16.33 -0.32 -6.97
CA THR A 219 -16.33 -1.38 -5.96
C THR A 219 -16.50 -0.84 -4.54
N ILE A 220 -15.96 0.35 -4.23
CA ILE A 220 -16.08 0.96 -2.90
C ILE A 220 -16.97 2.20 -2.94
N TYR A 221 -16.48 3.30 -3.50
CA TYR A 221 -17.09 4.62 -3.65
C TYR A 221 -16.04 5.56 -4.28
N GLN A 222 -16.45 6.76 -4.71
CA GLN A 222 -15.53 7.77 -5.24
C GLN A 222 -14.50 8.22 -4.19
N ALA A 223 -13.22 8.06 -4.49
CA ALA A 223 -12.12 8.43 -3.60
C ALA A 223 -11.06 9.21 -4.39
N ASP A 224 -10.84 10.46 -4.00
CA ASP A 224 -9.94 11.38 -4.69
C ASP A 224 -8.59 11.48 -3.97
N GLY A 225 -7.51 11.71 -4.71
CA GLY A 225 -6.16 11.86 -4.16
C GLY A 225 -5.59 10.58 -3.57
N THR A 226 -5.86 9.43 -4.20
CA THR A 226 -5.41 8.11 -3.73
C THR A 226 -4.03 7.74 -4.27
N THR A 227 -3.33 6.86 -3.55
CA THR A 227 -2.00 6.34 -3.91
C THR A 227 -2.00 5.67 -5.29
N THR A 228 -2.94 4.77 -5.56
CA THR A 228 -2.97 3.97 -6.79
C THR A 228 -3.37 4.78 -8.02
N ASP A 229 -4.26 5.75 -7.88
CA ASP A 229 -4.59 6.67 -8.97
C ASP A 229 -3.38 7.52 -9.35
N TRP A 230 -2.63 8.03 -8.37
CA TRP A 230 -1.39 8.77 -8.63
C TRP A 230 -0.32 7.89 -9.28
N ALA A 231 -0.12 6.67 -8.77
CA ALA A 231 0.87 5.74 -9.31
C ALA A 231 0.59 5.41 -10.78
N TYR A 232 -0.67 5.10 -11.11
CA TYR A 232 -1.08 4.81 -12.48
C TYR A 232 -0.97 6.03 -13.40
N ASN A 233 -1.35 7.22 -12.93
CA ASN A 233 -1.15 8.47 -13.67
C ASN A 233 0.33 8.78 -13.95
N ASN A 234 1.25 8.24 -13.15
CA ASN A 234 2.70 8.35 -13.33
C ASN A 234 3.33 7.13 -14.05
N GLY A 235 2.51 6.32 -14.74
CA GLY A 235 2.98 5.23 -15.59
C GLY A 235 3.26 3.91 -14.87
N ILE A 236 2.89 3.78 -13.60
CA ILE A 236 2.97 2.51 -12.87
C ILE A 236 1.69 1.72 -13.15
N LYS A 237 1.70 0.94 -14.23
CA LYS A 237 0.53 0.20 -14.73
C LYS A 237 -0.12 -0.68 -13.66
N TYR A 238 0.66 -1.49 -12.95
CA TYR A 238 0.14 -2.44 -11.95
C TYR A 238 -0.01 -1.78 -10.58
N SER A 239 -1.02 -0.93 -10.45
CA SER A 239 -1.33 -0.20 -9.22
C SER A 239 -2.57 -0.82 -8.53
N TYR A 240 -2.38 -1.42 -7.36
CA TYR A 240 -3.44 -2.11 -6.64
C TYR A 240 -3.52 -1.71 -5.16
N THR A 241 -4.75 -1.65 -4.66
CA THR A 241 -5.06 -1.45 -3.25
C THR A 241 -5.67 -2.73 -2.69
N PHE A 242 -5.07 -3.28 -1.65
CA PHE A 242 -5.64 -4.39 -0.88
C PHE A 242 -6.41 -3.85 0.32
N GLU A 243 -7.66 -4.24 0.50
CA GLU A 243 -8.40 -4.09 1.76
C GLU A 243 -8.46 -5.46 2.43
N LEU A 244 -7.64 -5.69 3.45
CA LEU A 244 -7.50 -7.00 4.10
C LEU A 244 -8.73 -7.40 4.92
N ARG A 245 -8.61 -8.53 5.66
CA ARG A 245 -9.65 -8.99 6.58
C ARG A 245 -10.01 -7.94 7.64
N ASP A 246 -11.23 -7.94 8.15
CA ASP A 246 -12.36 -8.82 7.81
C ASP A 246 -13.45 -8.07 7.02
N THR A 247 -14.71 -8.51 7.09
CA THR A 247 -15.85 -7.86 6.45
C THR A 247 -16.71 -7.05 7.43
N GLY A 248 -16.17 -6.70 8.60
CA GLY A 248 -16.80 -5.79 9.56
C GLY A 248 -17.14 -6.39 10.93
N LYS A 249 -16.78 -7.64 11.22
CA LYS A 249 -17.01 -8.24 12.56
C LYS A 249 -16.07 -7.63 13.59
N TYR A 250 -14.80 -7.47 13.23
CA TYR A 250 -13.74 -6.90 14.06
C TYR A 250 -13.24 -5.56 13.52
N VAL A 251 -13.53 -5.24 12.25
CA VAL A 251 -13.21 -3.94 11.66
C VAL A 251 -11.68 -3.74 11.73
N PHE A 252 -11.21 -2.78 12.54
CA PHE A 252 -9.79 -2.50 12.71
C PHE A 252 -9.16 -3.22 13.91
N ILE A 253 -9.92 -3.96 14.72
CA ILE A 253 -9.45 -4.69 15.92
C ILE A 253 -9.43 -6.20 15.65
N LEU A 254 -8.92 -6.60 14.48
CA LEU A 254 -8.81 -8.00 14.10
C LEU A 254 -7.95 -8.77 15.13
N PRO A 255 -8.40 -9.92 15.66
CA PRO A 255 -7.65 -10.70 16.65
C PRO A 255 -6.26 -11.10 16.17
N ALA A 256 -5.28 -11.11 17.08
CA ALA A 256 -3.89 -11.44 16.74
C ALA A 256 -3.72 -12.84 16.12
N GLU A 257 -4.58 -13.80 16.47
CA GLU A 257 -4.62 -15.14 15.87
C GLU A 257 -4.95 -15.14 14.37
N GLN A 258 -5.53 -14.06 13.84
CA GLN A 258 -5.82 -13.89 12.42
C GLN A 258 -4.65 -13.27 11.64
N ILE A 259 -3.57 -12.83 12.30
CA ILE A 259 -2.44 -12.18 11.63
C ILE A 259 -1.79 -13.12 10.61
N ILE A 260 -1.37 -14.31 11.06
CA ILE A 260 -0.69 -15.27 10.19
C ILE A 260 -1.62 -15.75 9.06
N PRO A 261 -2.87 -16.20 9.32
CA PRO A 261 -3.78 -16.59 8.23
C PRO A 261 -4.02 -15.47 7.20
N THR A 262 -4.14 -14.22 7.65
CA THR A 262 -4.29 -13.07 6.74
C THR A 262 -3.03 -12.85 5.90
N ALA A 263 -1.85 -12.94 6.52
CA ALA A 263 -0.59 -12.74 5.82
C ALA A 263 -0.30 -13.87 4.82
N GLU A 264 -0.59 -15.12 5.17
CA GLU A 264 -0.36 -16.29 4.31
C GLU A 264 -1.21 -16.27 3.04
N GLU A 265 -2.50 -15.93 3.13
CA GLU A 265 -3.35 -15.81 1.93
C GLU A 265 -3.01 -14.57 1.09
N THR A 266 -2.68 -13.45 1.76
CA THR A 266 -2.26 -12.21 1.08
C THR A 266 -0.95 -12.43 0.32
N TRP A 267 -0.05 -13.27 0.85
CA TRP A 267 1.19 -13.63 0.17
C TRP A 267 0.96 -14.32 -1.16
N LEU A 268 -0.04 -15.21 -1.26
CA LEU A 268 -0.38 -15.84 -2.54
C LEU A 268 -0.85 -14.81 -3.56
N ALA A 269 -1.68 -13.85 -3.13
CA ALA A 269 -2.08 -12.73 -3.97
C ALA A 269 -0.90 -11.86 -4.41
N LEU A 270 -0.02 -11.48 -3.49
CA LEU A 270 1.18 -10.70 -3.81
C LEU A 270 2.04 -11.43 -4.83
N MET A 271 2.28 -12.73 -4.64
CA MET A 271 3.04 -13.55 -5.59
C MET A 271 2.41 -13.55 -6.98
N THR A 272 1.09 -13.72 -7.09
CA THR A 272 0.39 -13.67 -8.39
C THR A 272 0.64 -12.36 -9.13
N ILE A 273 0.54 -11.22 -8.44
CA ILE A 273 0.81 -9.92 -9.07
C ILE A 273 2.30 -9.80 -9.43
N MET A 274 3.20 -10.14 -8.51
CA MET A 274 4.65 -10.02 -8.74
C MET A 274 5.14 -10.89 -9.89
N GLU A 275 4.61 -12.11 -10.04
CA GLU A 275 4.89 -13.00 -11.18
C GLU A 275 4.41 -12.35 -12.50
N HIS A 276 3.18 -11.84 -12.53
CA HIS A 276 2.64 -11.17 -13.72
C HIS A 276 3.48 -9.96 -14.12
N VAL A 277 3.86 -9.11 -13.17
CA VAL A 277 4.66 -7.89 -13.40
C VAL A 277 6.05 -8.24 -13.93
N LYS A 278 6.68 -9.29 -13.39
CA LYS A 278 7.98 -9.78 -13.87
C LYS A 278 7.91 -10.22 -15.34
N ASP A 279 6.83 -10.88 -15.73
CA ASP A 279 6.62 -11.35 -17.11
C ASP A 279 6.15 -10.24 -18.07
N HIS A 280 5.60 -9.14 -17.54
CA HIS A 280 5.08 -8.00 -18.30
C HIS A 280 5.65 -6.66 -17.78
N PRO A 281 6.96 -6.39 -17.93
CA PRO A 281 7.63 -5.28 -17.24
C PRO A 281 7.40 -3.88 -17.86
N TYR A 282 6.45 -3.72 -18.79
CA TYR A 282 6.27 -2.48 -19.55
C TYR A 282 5.32 -1.49 -18.87
#